data_AF-A0A838UBS2-F1
#
_entry.id   AF-A0A838UBS2-F1
#
_cell.length_a   1.000
_cell.length_b   1.000
_cell.length_c   1.000
_cell.angle_alpha   90.00
_cell.angle_beta   90.00
_cell.angle_gamma   90.00
#
_symmetry.space_group_name_H-M   'P 1'
#
loop_
_entity.id
_entity.type
_entity.pdbx_description
1 polymer ?
#
loop_
_entity_poly.entity_id
_entity_poly.type
_entity_poly.pdbx_seq_one_letter_code
_entity_poly.pdbx_strand_id
1 'polypeptide(L)'
;MNSCRNCGRANDASSVFCRFCGTKFGSAPQPQNAQFDYSAPRPYSWKTDEFQTKAGTRDTMASAAGSFASAPAANASVGLYGNHAPISPTDARIRCPICSSVVMPRVERKISTAGWIAFALLLVFFFPLFWIGLLIKENVPFCPVCDGKLS
;
A
#
# COMPACT_ATOMS: atom_id res chain seq x y z
N MET A 1 -28.40 -24.16 21.54
CA MET A 1 -27.05 -23.57 21.42
C MET A 1 -26.38 -24.11 20.17
N ASN A 2 -25.71 -23.24 19.40
CA ASN A 2 -24.89 -23.65 18.26
C ASN A 2 -23.42 -23.58 18.67
N SER A 3 -22.71 -24.70 18.64
CA SER A 3 -21.26 -24.76 18.91
C SER A 3 -20.47 -24.42 17.65
N CYS A 4 -19.45 -23.56 17.80
CA CYS A 4 -18.61 -23.15 16.67
C CYS A 4 -17.62 -24.25 16.30
N ARG A 5 -17.57 -24.63 15.01
CA ARG A 5 -16.59 -25.63 14.52
C ARG A 5 -15.14 -25.13 14.46
N ASN A 6 -14.92 -23.81 14.48
CA ASN A 6 -13.59 -23.21 14.43
C ASN A 6 -12.97 -23.08 15.84
N CYS A 7 -13.72 -22.51 16.80
CA CYS A 7 -13.20 -22.23 18.15
C CYS A 7 -13.82 -23.06 19.29
N GLY A 8 -14.81 -23.91 19.02
CA GLY A 8 -15.45 -24.80 20.00
C GLY A 8 -16.41 -24.13 20.99
N ARG A 9 -16.47 -22.79 21.06
CA ARG A 9 -17.35 -22.08 22.00
C ARG A 9 -18.82 -22.16 21.59
N ALA A 10 -19.70 -22.21 22.60
CA ALA A 10 -21.15 -22.18 22.41
C ALA A 10 -21.63 -20.75 22.14
N ASN A 11 -22.60 -20.62 21.24
CA ASN A 11 -23.25 -19.37 20.91
C ASN A 11 -24.79 -19.54 20.90
N ASP A 12 -25.50 -18.41 20.91
CA ASP A 12 -26.95 -18.37 20.78
C ASP A 12 -27.41 -19.05 19.48
N ALA A 13 -28.55 -19.74 19.53
CA ALA A 13 -29.04 -20.54 18.41
C ALA A 13 -29.39 -19.70 17.15
N SER A 14 -29.71 -18.42 17.33
CA SER A 14 -30.02 -17.45 16.27
C SER A 14 -28.79 -16.70 15.73
N SER A 15 -27.60 -16.94 16.27
CA SER A 15 -26.39 -16.23 15.83
C SER A 15 -25.95 -16.69 14.44
N VAL A 16 -25.88 -15.77 13.49
CA VAL A 16 -25.37 -16.01 12.13
C VAL A 16 -23.84 -16.15 12.11
N PHE A 17 -23.14 -15.51 13.06
CA PHE A 17 -21.69 -15.53 13.20
C PHE A 17 -21.27 -15.87 14.64
N CYS A 18 -20.11 -16.50 14.81
CA CYS A 18 -19.56 -16.76 16.14
C CYS A 18 -19.08 -15.46 16.79
N ARG A 19 -19.58 -15.14 17.98
CA ARG A 19 -19.21 -13.92 18.72
C ARG A 19 -17.74 -13.90 19.20
N PHE A 20 -17.07 -15.05 19.23
CA PHE A 20 -15.70 -15.18 19.72
C PHE A 20 -14.66 -15.21 18.60
N CYS A 21 -14.93 -15.89 17.49
CA CYS A 21 -13.97 -16.04 16.38
C CYS A 21 -14.46 -15.47 15.03
N GLY A 22 -15.68 -14.94 14.96
CA GLY A 22 -16.24 -14.32 13.76
C GLY A 22 -16.66 -15.28 12.65
N THR A 23 -16.44 -16.59 12.79
CA THR A 23 -16.78 -17.58 11.75
C THR A 23 -18.30 -17.67 11.56
N LYS A 24 -18.75 -17.60 10.30
CA LYS A 24 -20.17 -17.73 9.95
C LYS A 24 -20.65 -19.17 10.14
N PHE A 25 -21.81 -19.34 10.74
CA PHE A 25 -22.46 -20.66 10.77
C PHE A 25 -23.06 -20.94 9.38
N GLY A 26 -22.72 -22.09 8.78
CA GLY A 26 -23.25 -22.50 7.48
C GLY A 26 -22.46 -22.05 6.24
N SER A 27 -21.28 -21.45 6.38
CA SER A 27 -20.36 -21.38 5.23
C SER A 27 -19.79 -22.77 4.97
N ALA A 28 -20.21 -23.40 3.87
CA ALA A 28 -19.41 -24.45 3.25
C ALA A 28 -17.99 -23.90 3.03
N PRO A 29 -16.92 -24.72 3.16
CA PRO A 29 -15.59 -24.28 2.79
C PRO A 29 -15.65 -23.80 1.34
N GLN A 30 -15.56 -22.48 1.15
CA GLN A 30 -15.48 -21.88 -0.17
C GLN A 30 -14.23 -22.47 -0.83
N PRO A 31 -14.31 -23.04 -2.04
CA PRO A 31 -13.14 -23.59 -2.70
C PRO A 31 -12.10 -22.48 -2.80
N GLN A 32 -10.95 -22.71 -2.19
CA GLN A 32 -9.81 -21.79 -2.09
C GLN A 32 -9.10 -21.57 -3.44
N ASN A 33 -9.80 -21.74 -4.56
CA ASN A 33 -9.22 -21.91 -5.88
C ASN A 33 -9.88 -21.01 -6.94
N ALA A 34 -10.37 -19.83 -6.54
CA ALA A 34 -10.43 -18.72 -7.46
C ALA A 34 -9.05 -18.04 -7.37
N GLN A 35 -8.11 -18.53 -8.18
CA GLN A 35 -6.82 -17.89 -8.40
C GLN A 35 -7.09 -16.54 -9.06
N PHE A 36 -7.37 -15.52 -8.24
CA PHE A 36 -7.42 -14.14 -8.69
C PHE A 36 -6.02 -13.82 -9.19
N ASP A 37 -5.89 -13.77 -10.50
CA ASP A 37 -4.66 -13.43 -11.22
C ASP A 37 -4.37 -11.93 -11.00
N TYR A 38 -4.00 -11.60 -9.76
CA TYR A 38 -3.65 -10.26 -9.36
C TYR A 38 -2.22 -10.00 -9.80
N SER A 39 -2.08 -9.51 -11.03
CA SER A 39 -0.83 -8.93 -11.50
C SER A 39 -0.71 -7.51 -10.96
N ALA A 40 0.13 -7.33 -9.94
CA ALA A 40 0.39 -6.00 -9.38
C ALA A 40 1.03 -5.10 -10.46
N PRO A 41 0.55 -3.86 -10.63
CA PRO A 41 1.21 -2.89 -11.50
C PRO A 41 2.67 -2.71 -11.07
N ARG A 42 3.60 -2.72 -12.04
CA ARG A 42 5.01 -2.46 -11.75
C ARG A 42 5.12 -1.06 -11.12
N PRO A 43 5.81 -0.91 -9.97
CA PRO A 43 5.96 0.39 -9.35
C PRO A 43 6.74 1.30 -10.30
N TYR A 44 6.03 2.30 -10.86
CA TYR A 44 6.53 3.43 -11.66
C TYR A 44 8.04 3.39 -11.93
N SER A 45 8.45 2.55 -12.88
CA SER A 45 9.76 2.67 -13.49
C SER A 45 9.68 3.91 -14.37
N TRP A 46 10.27 5.00 -13.91
CA TRP A 46 10.37 6.30 -14.60
C TRP A 46 11.07 6.25 -15.97
N LYS A 47 11.33 5.04 -16.49
CA LYS A 47 11.73 4.70 -17.86
C LYS A 47 11.15 3.32 -18.19
N THR A 48 9.96 3.27 -18.78
CA THR A 48 9.55 2.12 -19.60
C THR A 48 9.27 2.63 -21.01
N ASP A 49 10.10 2.18 -21.94
CA ASP A 49 10.02 2.41 -23.39
C ASP A 49 8.86 1.60 -24.02
N GLU A 50 7.73 1.52 -23.30
CA GLU A 50 6.53 0.79 -23.72
C GLU A 50 5.81 1.46 -24.90
N PHE A 51 6.28 2.65 -25.30
CA PHE A 51 5.87 3.37 -26.51
C PHE A 51 6.82 3.20 -27.71
N GLN A 52 7.82 2.31 -27.67
CA GLN A 52 8.41 1.84 -28.93
C GLN A 52 7.47 0.82 -29.60
N THR A 53 6.49 1.35 -30.32
CA THR A 53 5.81 0.60 -31.38
C THR A 53 6.88 0.09 -32.35
N LYS A 54 7.32 -1.16 -32.20
CA LYS A 54 7.99 -1.88 -33.28
C LYS A 54 7.01 -1.93 -34.45
N ALA A 55 7.19 -1.03 -35.41
CA ALA A 55 6.56 -1.11 -36.72
C ALA A 55 7.16 -2.30 -37.47
N GLY A 56 6.80 -3.51 -37.05
CA GLY A 56 7.02 -4.73 -37.81
C GLY A 56 5.75 -4.98 -38.61
N THR A 57 5.85 -4.90 -39.93
CA THR A 57 4.82 -5.37 -40.87
C THR A 57 4.43 -6.80 -40.51
N ARG A 58 3.14 -7.03 -40.23
CA ARG A 58 2.57 -8.36 -40.02
C ARG A 58 2.60 -9.12 -41.33
N ASP A 59 3.52 -10.08 -41.46
CA ASP A 59 3.37 -11.18 -42.40
C ASP A 59 2.52 -12.30 -41.77
N THR A 60 1.63 -12.83 -42.59
CA THR A 60 0.54 -13.74 -42.23
C THR A 60 1.03 -15.18 -42.09
N MET A 61 0.68 -15.81 -40.96
CA MET A 61 0.45 -17.25 -40.74
C MET A 61 1.57 -18.27 -41.08
N ALA A 62 2.06 -18.98 -40.05
CA ALA A 62 2.22 -20.43 -40.09
C ALA A 62 2.31 -21.01 -38.66
N SER A 63 1.40 -21.94 -38.35
CA SER A 63 1.37 -22.76 -37.15
C SER A 63 2.63 -23.61 -37.02
N ALA A 64 3.24 -23.65 -35.83
CA ALA A 64 4.18 -24.71 -35.47
C ALA A 64 4.12 -24.99 -33.96
N ALA A 65 3.90 -26.26 -33.65
CA ALA A 65 3.82 -26.86 -32.33
C ALA A 65 5.11 -26.68 -31.53
N GLY A 66 4.99 -26.56 -30.21
CA GLY A 66 6.11 -26.52 -29.29
C GLY A 66 5.70 -27.00 -27.91
N SER A 67 5.85 -28.30 -27.68
CA SER A 67 5.70 -29.00 -26.40
C SER A 67 6.66 -28.43 -25.36
N PHE A 68 6.18 -28.09 -24.16
CA PHE A 68 7.04 -27.84 -23.01
C PHE A 68 6.74 -28.85 -21.91
N ALA A 69 7.75 -29.68 -21.66
CA ALA A 69 7.77 -30.76 -20.69
C ALA A 69 7.67 -30.26 -19.25
N SER A 70 6.95 -31.00 -18.42
CA SER A 70 6.90 -30.88 -16.98
C SER A 70 8.21 -31.37 -16.34
N ALA A 71 8.91 -30.49 -15.62
CA ALA A 71 9.98 -30.86 -14.71
C ALA A 71 9.49 -30.77 -13.24
N PRO A 72 9.81 -31.73 -12.36
CA PRO A 72 9.38 -31.70 -10.97
C PRO A 72 10.30 -30.79 -10.13
N ALA A 73 9.68 -29.91 -9.33
CA ALA A 73 10.38 -29.08 -8.35
C ALA A 73 10.78 -29.94 -7.14
N ALA A 74 12.06 -30.27 -7.02
CA ALA A 74 12.64 -30.80 -5.80
C ALA A 74 13.27 -29.67 -4.98
N ASN A 75 12.76 -29.51 -3.75
CA ASN A 75 13.38 -28.87 -2.58
C ASN A 75 14.12 -27.53 -2.80
N ALA A 76 13.40 -26.42 -2.60
CA ALA A 76 14.00 -25.18 -2.13
C ALA A 76 13.49 -24.90 -0.71
N SER A 77 14.41 -25.04 0.24
CA SER A 77 14.24 -24.80 1.66
C SER A 77 13.72 -23.39 1.96
N VAL A 78 12.87 -23.32 2.98
CA VAL A 78 12.33 -22.12 3.61
C VAL A 78 13.48 -21.18 4.02
N GLY A 79 13.72 -20.18 3.18
CA GLY A 79 14.53 -19.02 3.53
C GLY A 79 13.74 -18.14 4.48
N LEU A 80 14.03 -18.30 5.77
CA LEU A 80 13.64 -17.42 6.87
C LEU A 80 14.30 -16.04 6.67
N TYR A 81 13.81 -15.23 5.72
CA TYR A 81 14.21 -13.84 5.63
C TYR A 81 13.41 -13.05 6.67
N GLY A 82 13.92 -13.10 7.91
CA GLY A 82 13.73 -12.04 8.88
C GLY A 82 14.31 -10.75 8.31
N ASN A 83 13.52 -10.08 7.47
CA ASN A 83 13.75 -8.70 7.09
C ASN A 83 13.43 -7.86 8.33
N HIS A 84 14.42 -7.74 9.22
CA HIS A 84 14.49 -6.61 10.14
C HIS A 84 14.70 -5.36 9.28
N ALA A 85 13.62 -4.87 8.69
CA ALA A 85 13.60 -3.53 8.15
C ALA A 85 13.99 -2.58 9.31
N PRO A 86 14.88 -1.60 9.08
CA PRO A 86 15.13 -0.59 10.09
C PRO A 86 13.79 0.07 10.40
N ILE A 87 13.35 -0.06 11.65
CA ILE A 87 12.12 0.52 12.18
C ILE A 87 12.27 2.03 12.01
N SER A 88 11.70 2.57 10.93
CA SER A 88 11.56 4.01 10.78
C SER A 88 10.61 4.46 11.89
N PRO A 89 10.89 5.57 12.61
CA PRO A 89 10.07 6.01 13.75
C PRO A 89 8.64 6.42 13.36
N THR A 90 8.26 6.26 12.10
CA THR A 90 6.95 6.58 11.52
C THR A 90 6.01 5.38 11.38
N ASP A 91 6.43 4.15 11.70
CA ASP A 91 5.59 2.94 11.62
C ASP A 91 4.87 2.61 12.95
N ALA A 92 4.78 3.59 13.85
CA ALA A 92 3.80 3.54 14.91
C ALA A 92 2.42 3.77 14.26
N ARG A 93 1.45 2.91 14.54
CA ARG A 93 0.03 3.15 14.25
C ARG A 93 -0.44 4.37 15.03
N ILE A 94 -0.10 5.56 14.54
CA ILE A 94 -0.43 6.85 15.16
C ILE A 94 -1.94 7.00 15.09
N ARG A 95 -2.57 7.08 16.26
CA ARG A 95 -4.01 7.35 16.40
C ARG A 95 -4.21 8.85 16.27
N CYS A 96 -5.18 9.27 15.47
CA CYS A 96 -5.54 10.68 15.43
C CYS A 96 -6.06 11.15 16.80
N PRO A 97 -5.58 12.27 17.38
CA PRO A 97 -6.04 12.75 18.67
C PRO A 97 -7.49 13.27 18.64
N ILE A 98 -8.01 13.60 17.45
CA ILE A 98 -9.36 14.16 17.29
C ILE A 98 -10.40 13.05 17.08
N CYS A 99 -10.16 12.12 16.15
CA CYS A 99 -11.14 11.09 15.80
C CYS A 99 -10.74 9.66 16.19
N SER A 100 -9.56 9.46 16.79
CA SER A 100 -9.00 8.15 17.19
C SER A 100 -8.83 7.12 16.07
N SER A 101 -9.04 7.52 14.82
CA SER A 101 -8.88 6.63 13.67
C SER A 101 -7.42 6.19 13.50
N VAL A 102 -7.24 4.93 13.13
CA VAL A 102 -5.94 4.33 12.80
C VAL A 102 -5.83 4.29 11.28
N VAL A 103 -5.57 5.45 10.68
CA VAL A 103 -5.49 5.60 9.22
C VAL A 103 -4.21 6.34 8.87
N MET A 104 -3.62 6.00 7.73
CA MET A 104 -2.43 6.67 7.20
C MET A 104 -2.70 8.17 7.01
N PRO A 105 -1.89 9.07 7.58
CA PRO A 105 -2.09 10.51 7.43
C PRO A 105 -1.90 10.96 5.98
N ARG A 106 -2.75 11.86 5.52
CA ARG A 106 -2.60 12.53 4.24
C ARG A 106 -1.57 13.64 4.39
N VAL A 107 -0.51 13.61 3.60
CA VAL A 107 0.54 14.63 3.63
C VAL A 107 0.23 15.73 2.62
N GLU A 108 0.05 16.96 3.11
CA GLU A 108 -0.08 18.13 2.25
C GLU A 108 1.21 18.95 2.26
N ARG A 109 1.63 19.41 1.08
CA ARG A 109 2.79 20.30 0.93
C ARG A 109 2.35 21.74 1.07
N LYS A 110 2.80 22.40 2.13
CA LYS A 110 2.58 23.83 2.37
C LYS A 110 3.93 24.55 2.46
N ILE A 111 3.96 25.83 2.12
CA ILE A 111 5.16 26.65 2.31
C ILE A 111 5.38 26.76 3.82
N SER A 112 6.58 26.40 4.28
CA SER A 112 6.89 26.46 5.71
C SER A 112 6.85 27.91 6.19
N THR A 113 6.48 28.11 7.46
CA THR A 113 6.62 29.42 8.12
C THR A 113 8.07 29.90 8.11
N ALA A 114 9.03 28.97 8.24
CA ALA A 114 10.46 29.26 8.13
C ALA A 114 10.85 29.74 6.72
N GLY A 115 10.20 29.19 5.67
CA GLY A 115 10.40 29.62 4.29
C GLY A 115 9.97 31.07 4.05
N TRP A 116 8.86 31.50 4.66
CA TRP A 116 8.41 32.90 4.61
C TRP A 116 9.36 33.87 5.32
N ILE A 117 9.86 33.49 6.49
CA ILE A 117 10.84 34.30 7.24
C ILE A 117 12.13 34.44 6.45
N ALA A 118 12.65 33.32 5.90
CA ALA A 118 13.83 33.33 5.05
C ALA A 118 13.62 34.17 3.79
N PHE A 119 12.45 34.09 3.16
CA PHE A 119 12.08 34.92 2.01
C PHE A 119 12.13 36.41 2.33
N ALA A 120 11.55 36.83 3.46
CA ALA A 120 11.57 38.23 3.87
C ALA A 120 12.99 38.75 4.16
N LEU A 121 13.82 37.96 4.86
CA LEU A 121 15.20 38.31 5.14
C LEU A 121 16.06 38.38 3.87
N LEU A 122 15.92 37.38 2.98
CA LEU A 122 16.67 37.37 1.72
C LEU A 122 16.23 38.49 0.78
N LEU A 123 14.94 38.86 0.74
CA LEU A 123 14.49 39.99 -0.07
C LEU A 123 15.13 41.32 0.38
N VAL A 124 15.29 41.51 1.70
CA VAL A 124 15.88 42.74 2.25
C VAL A 124 17.40 42.78 2.11
N PHE A 125 18.09 41.67 2.39
CA PHE A 125 19.57 41.65 2.47
C PHE A 125 20.26 41.11 1.21
N PHE A 126 19.60 40.25 0.43
CA PHE A 126 20.19 39.52 -0.69
C PHE A 126 19.17 39.34 -1.83
N PHE A 127 18.92 40.44 -2.54
CA PHE A 127 17.98 40.51 -3.67
C PHE A 127 18.11 39.40 -4.74
N PRO A 128 19.27 38.76 -5.02
CA PRO A 128 19.32 37.65 -5.96
C PRO A 128 19.02 36.26 -5.35
N LEU A 129 18.97 36.10 -4.02
CA LEU A 129 18.78 34.79 -3.36
C LEU A 129 17.35 34.51 -2.90
N PHE A 130 16.39 35.42 -3.10
CA PHE A 130 15.03 35.28 -2.56
C PHE A 130 14.27 34.03 -3.05
N TRP A 131 14.61 33.49 -4.22
CA TRP A 131 14.01 32.28 -4.79
C TRP A 131 14.24 31.00 -3.96
N ILE A 132 15.26 30.97 -3.09
CA ILE A 132 15.61 29.80 -2.27
C ILE A 132 14.61 29.62 -1.12
N GLY A 133 14.06 30.72 -0.59
CA GLY A 133 13.03 30.68 0.45
C GLY A 133 11.73 30.00 -0.01
N LEU A 134 11.42 30.07 -1.31
CA LEU A 134 10.24 29.44 -1.91
C LEU A 134 10.41 27.93 -2.15
N LEU A 135 11.63 27.41 -2.09
CA LEU A 135 11.92 25.98 -2.23
C LEU A 135 11.73 25.20 -0.93
N ILE A 136 11.70 25.89 0.22
CA ILE A 136 11.45 25.27 1.52
C ILE A 136 9.96 24.94 1.64
N LYS A 137 9.62 23.70 1.32
CA LYS A 137 8.28 23.13 1.51
C LYS A 137 8.30 22.18 2.69
N GLU A 138 7.32 22.33 3.56
CA GLU A 138 7.13 21.45 4.70
C GLU A 138 5.93 20.54 4.45
N ASN A 139 6.08 19.29 4.90
CA ASN A 139 5.06 18.27 4.81
C ASN A 139 4.26 18.28 6.10
N VAL A 140 3.01 18.74 6.03
CA VAL A 140 2.11 18.75 7.19
C VAL A 140 1.17 17.55 7.08
N PRO A 141 1.16 16.63 8.07
CA PRO A 141 0.26 15.50 8.04
C PRO A 141 -1.14 15.91 8.54
N PHE A 142 -2.17 15.50 7.80
CA PHE A 142 -3.58 15.69 8.12
C PHE A 142 -4.28 14.35 8.26
N CYS A 143 -5.28 14.28 9.13
CA CYS A 143 -6.12 13.09 9.28
C CYS A 143 -7.11 13.02 8.10
N PRO A 144 -7.20 11.90 7.36
CA PRO A 144 -8.14 11.81 6.24
C PRO A 144 -9.61 11.69 6.66
N VAL A 145 -9.89 11.46 7.95
CA VAL A 145 -11.25 11.26 8.46
C VAL A 145 -11.85 12.56 9.00
N CYS A 146 -11.05 13.36 9.69
CA CYS A 146 -11.52 14.59 10.35
C CYS A 146 -10.79 15.87 9.92
N ASP A 147 -9.87 15.77 8.95
CA ASP A 147 -9.02 16.86 8.47
C ASP A 147 -8.23 17.60 9.56
N GLY A 148 -8.10 16.97 10.73
CA GLY A 148 -7.29 17.45 11.84
C GLY A 148 -5.82 17.49 11.47
N LYS A 149 -5.11 18.56 11.84
CA LYS A 149 -3.66 18.61 11.76
C LYS A 149 -3.06 17.62 12.77
N LEU A 150 -2.28 16.66 12.28
CA LEU A 150 -1.39 15.88 13.14
C LEU A 150 -0.09 16.67 13.24
N SER A 151 0.32 17.01 14.47
CA SER A 151 1.53 17.78 14.77
C SER A 151 2.44 16.98 15.66
#